data_AF-A0A356F9U4-F1
#
_entry.id   AF-A0A356F9U4-F1
#
_cell.length_a   1.000
_cell.length_b   1.000
_cell.length_c   1.000
_cell.angle_alpha   90.00
_cell.angle_beta   90.00
_cell.angle_gamma   90.00
#
_symmetry.space_group_name_H-M   'P 1'
#
loop_
_entity.id
_entity.type
_entity.pdbx_description
1 polymer ?
#
loop_
_entity_poly.entity_id
_entity_poly.type
_entity_poly.pdbx_seq_one_letter_code
_entity_poly.pdbx_strand_id
1 'polypeptide(L)'
;MSEPIPELQKIDVKFGIGAPAGADWDALLSIFSRWRLEEGEEILDLADYSHVPEAPSIILVSKLWQFGVDFSRGSGSSRREGWAGLLFSNRKSLEGDPADRLRSVLAKALGKIQRLCGEKEFPPGVTVDCSEVEVSFNDRLLTPNTDAMDTSLRPALENALTALYGESGFELVREDDPGRRLGYYARAAEDGLGPAAAISKLS
;
A
#
# COMPACT_ATOMS: atom_id res chain seq x y z
N MET A 1 12.40 -24.17 14.19
CA MET A 1 12.28 -24.51 12.75
C MET A 1 11.43 -23.41 12.14
N SER A 2 11.89 -22.75 11.07
CA SER A 2 11.11 -21.73 10.36
C SER A 2 9.94 -22.38 9.61
N GLU A 3 8.79 -21.72 9.59
CA GLU A 3 7.63 -22.18 8.81
C GLU A 3 7.87 -21.87 7.31
N PRO A 4 7.41 -22.72 6.37
CA PRO A 4 7.53 -22.40 4.95
C PRO A 4 6.69 -21.16 4.62
N ILE A 5 7.21 -20.27 3.77
CA ILE A 5 6.44 -19.13 3.27
C ILE A 5 5.36 -19.67 2.32
N PRO A 6 4.06 -19.39 2.57
CA PRO A 6 2.99 -19.85 1.70
C PRO A 6 3.00 -19.07 0.38
N GLU A 7 2.10 -19.45 -0.53
CA GLU A 7 1.89 -18.71 -1.77
C GLU A 7 1.21 -17.36 -1.50
N LEU A 8 2.01 -16.30 -1.38
CA LEU A 8 1.52 -14.96 -1.08
C LEU A 8 0.73 -14.39 -2.26
N GLN A 9 -0.57 -14.17 -2.08
CA GLN A 9 -1.44 -13.63 -3.12
C GLN A 9 -2.21 -12.38 -2.69
N LYS A 10 -2.58 -12.31 -1.41
CA LYS A 10 -3.41 -11.23 -0.84
C LYS A 10 -2.57 -10.32 0.04
N ILE A 11 -2.01 -9.27 -0.57
CA ILE A 11 -1.07 -8.34 0.07
C ILE A 11 -1.62 -6.92 -0.05
N ASP A 12 -1.69 -6.23 1.07
CA ASP A 12 -1.98 -4.80 1.16
C ASP A 12 -0.66 -4.02 1.21
N VAL A 13 -0.56 -2.95 0.44
CA VAL A 13 0.53 -1.96 0.47
C VAL A 13 -0.10 -0.58 0.61
N LYS A 14 0.29 0.15 1.66
CA LYS A 14 -0.19 1.51 1.92
C LYS A 14 1.00 2.47 2.01
N PHE A 15 0.96 3.52 1.21
CA PHE A 15 1.92 4.62 1.27
C PHE A 15 1.28 5.87 1.88
N GLY A 16 2.07 6.63 2.62
CA GLY A 16 1.61 7.79 3.36
C GLY A 16 1.24 8.96 2.48
N ILE A 17 0.27 9.74 2.94
CA ILE A 17 -0.08 11.01 2.32
C ILE A 17 -0.04 12.15 3.32
N GLY A 18 0.47 13.29 2.88
CA GLY A 18 0.27 14.58 3.52
C GLY A 18 -0.89 15.29 2.83
N ALA A 19 -1.88 15.75 3.58
CA ALA A 19 -3.04 16.43 3.02
C ALA A 19 -3.49 17.60 3.91
N PRO A 20 -3.94 18.73 3.33
CA PRO A 20 -4.62 19.77 4.10
C PRO A 20 -5.94 19.24 4.69
N ALA A 21 -6.37 19.78 5.83
CA ALA A 21 -7.55 19.32 6.55
C ALA A 21 -8.87 19.36 5.73
N GLY A 22 -8.92 20.16 4.67
CA GLY A 22 -10.06 20.26 3.74
C GLY A 22 -9.77 19.75 2.34
N ALA A 23 -8.82 18.81 2.19
CA ALA A 23 -8.56 18.18 0.89
C ALA A 23 -9.85 17.57 0.32
N ASP A 24 -10.17 17.90 -0.93
CA ASP A 24 -11.37 17.45 -1.61
C ASP A 24 -11.18 16.03 -2.17
N TRP A 25 -11.43 15.03 -1.32
CA TRP A 25 -11.29 13.63 -1.73
C TRP A 25 -12.37 13.19 -2.74
N ASP A 26 -13.49 13.90 -2.86
CA ASP A 26 -14.54 13.58 -3.84
C ASP A 26 -14.03 13.70 -5.28
N ALA A 27 -12.92 14.42 -5.50
CA ALA A 27 -12.22 14.45 -6.78
C ALA A 27 -11.82 13.04 -7.28
N LEU A 28 -11.57 12.08 -6.37
CA LEU A 28 -11.29 10.69 -6.74
C LEU A 28 -12.49 10.01 -7.40
N LEU A 29 -13.74 10.41 -7.11
CA LEU A 29 -14.92 9.89 -7.80
C LEU A 29 -14.86 10.20 -9.29
N SER A 30 -14.49 11.44 -9.65
CA SER A 30 -14.34 11.86 -11.04
C SER A 30 -13.22 11.08 -11.73
N ILE A 31 -12.06 10.97 -11.08
CA ILE A 31 -10.88 10.26 -11.60
C ILE A 31 -11.21 8.77 -11.82
N PHE A 32 -11.69 8.10 -10.77
CA PHE A 32 -11.96 6.67 -10.82
C PHE A 32 -13.16 6.30 -11.68
N SER A 33 -14.14 7.19 -11.84
CA SER A 33 -15.22 7.00 -12.82
C SER A 33 -14.69 6.92 -14.25
N ARG A 34 -13.65 7.71 -14.59
CA ARG A 34 -12.98 7.61 -15.90
C ARG A 34 -12.17 6.34 -16.01
N TRP A 35 -11.30 6.06 -15.02
CA TRP A 35 -10.45 4.87 -15.03
C TRP A 35 -11.26 3.58 -15.17
N ARG A 36 -12.44 3.51 -14.53
CA ARG A 36 -13.37 2.37 -14.64
C ARG A 36 -13.83 2.06 -16.07
N LEU A 37 -13.87 3.05 -16.94
CA LEU A 37 -14.29 2.89 -18.33
C LEU A 37 -13.15 2.49 -19.27
N GLU A 38 -11.91 2.50 -18.78
CA GLU A 38 -10.75 2.11 -19.57
C GLU A 38 -10.65 0.59 -19.71
N GLU A 39 -10.13 0.16 -20.86
CA GLU A 39 -9.91 -1.25 -21.13
C GLU A 39 -8.67 -1.78 -20.39
N GLY A 40 -8.67 -3.07 -20.08
CA GLY A 40 -7.48 -3.81 -19.65
C GLY A 40 -7.38 -4.16 -18.16
N GLU A 41 -8.17 -3.52 -17.28
CA GLU A 41 -8.00 -3.72 -15.83
C GLU A 41 -9.13 -4.47 -15.13
N GLU A 42 -10.17 -4.90 -15.86
CA GLU A 42 -11.34 -5.63 -15.32
C GLU A 42 -11.91 -4.94 -14.05
N ILE A 43 -12.13 -3.63 -14.12
CA ILE A 43 -12.70 -2.85 -13.01
C ILE A 43 -14.18 -3.18 -12.88
N LEU A 44 -14.58 -3.58 -11.67
CA LEU A 44 -15.92 -4.05 -11.36
C LEU A 44 -16.76 -2.94 -10.74
N ASP A 45 -16.18 -2.22 -9.78
CA ASP A 45 -16.92 -1.33 -8.90
C ASP A 45 -16.14 -0.09 -8.47
N LEU A 46 -16.87 0.95 -8.08
CA LEU A 46 -16.38 2.18 -7.47
C LEU A 46 -17.26 2.45 -6.24
N ALA A 47 -16.68 2.37 -5.06
CA ALA A 47 -17.37 2.55 -3.79
C ALA A 47 -17.03 3.89 -3.16
N ASP A 48 -18.06 4.55 -2.62
CA ASP A 48 -17.97 5.81 -1.88
C ASP A 48 -18.40 5.60 -0.41
N TYR A 49 -17.43 5.74 0.46
CA TYR A 49 -17.50 5.64 1.91
C TYR A 49 -17.06 6.95 2.58
N SER A 50 -16.99 8.06 1.85
CA SER A 50 -16.61 9.40 2.39
C SER A 50 -17.43 9.82 3.61
N HIS A 51 -18.66 9.30 3.75
CA HIS A 51 -19.56 9.53 4.86
C HIS A 51 -19.25 8.70 6.12
N VAL A 52 -18.36 7.72 6.04
CA VAL A 52 -17.99 6.84 7.16
C VAL A 52 -16.73 7.39 7.84
N PRO A 53 -16.79 7.75 9.13
CA PRO A 53 -15.63 8.20 9.88
C PRO A 53 -14.54 7.12 9.95
N GLU A 54 -13.28 7.51 9.80
CA GLU A 54 -12.11 6.61 9.94
C GLU A 54 -12.25 5.32 9.11
N ALA A 55 -12.66 5.47 7.86
CA ALA A 55 -12.77 4.39 6.89
C ALA A 55 -11.95 4.73 5.64
N PRO A 56 -11.73 3.75 4.75
CA PRO A 56 -11.46 4.09 3.36
C PRO A 56 -12.53 5.06 2.86
N SER A 57 -12.15 6.10 2.11
CA SER A 57 -13.13 7.07 1.62
C SER A 57 -13.65 6.66 0.25
N ILE A 58 -12.78 6.54 -0.74
CA ILE A 58 -13.18 6.19 -2.11
C ILE A 58 -12.28 5.06 -2.59
N ILE A 59 -12.90 3.96 -3.04
CA ILE A 59 -12.20 2.73 -3.45
C ILE A 59 -12.62 2.34 -4.85
N LEU A 60 -11.63 2.14 -5.72
CA LEU A 60 -11.77 1.48 -7.01
C LEU A 60 -11.47 -0.02 -6.87
N VAL A 61 -12.38 -0.87 -7.35
CA VAL A 61 -12.28 -2.32 -7.18
C VAL A 61 -12.23 -3.01 -8.54
N SER A 62 -11.20 -3.80 -8.76
CA SER A 62 -11.09 -4.73 -9.88
C SER A 62 -11.20 -6.18 -9.42
N LYS A 63 -11.21 -7.09 -10.39
CA LYS A 63 -11.14 -8.54 -10.13
C LYS A 63 -9.83 -8.98 -9.46
N LEU A 64 -8.73 -8.25 -9.67
CA LEU A 64 -7.39 -8.63 -9.22
C LEU A 64 -6.87 -7.78 -8.06
N TRP A 65 -7.38 -6.56 -7.90
CA TRP A 65 -6.87 -5.59 -6.94
C TRP A 65 -7.96 -4.60 -6.51
N GLN A 66 -7.66 -3.80 -5.49
CA GLN A 66 -8.40 -2.60 -5.15
C GLN A 66 -7.44 -1.48 -4.81
N PHE A 67 -7.85 -0.24 -5.03
CA PHE A 67 -7.03 0.94 -4.81
C PHE A 67 -7.89 2.10 -4.32
N GLY A 68 -7.41 2.86 -3.34
CA GLY A 68 -8.15 4.00 -2.82
C GLY A 68 -7.40 4.75 -1.74
N VAL A 69 -8.04 5.78 -1.21
CA VAL A 69 -7.56 6.49 -0.03
C VAL A 69 -8.11 5.83 1.24
N ASP A 70 -7.24 5.59 2.21
CA ASP A 70 -7.53 4.91 3.46
C ASP A 70 -7.22 5.79 4.67
N PHE A 71 -8.28 6.11 5.43
CA PHE A 71 -8.21 6.84 6.71
C PHE A 71 -8.43 5.92 7.92
N SER A 72 -8.49 4.60 7.73
CA SER A 72 -8.90 3.67 8.80
C SER A 72 -7.95 3.54 9.99
N ARG A 73 -6.72 4.06 9.88
CA ARG A 73 -5.81 4.19 11.01
C ARG A 73 -5.76 5.60 11.58
N GLY A 74 -6.59 6.53 11.12
CA GLY A 74 -6.58 7.96 11.49
C GLY A 74 -5.91 8.84 10.44
N SER A 75 -5.91 10.16 10.67
CA SER A 75 -5.40 11.19 9.75
C SER A 75 -4.27 12.04 10.34
N GLY A 76 -3.54 11.49 11.31
CA GLY A 76 -2.39 12.14 11.93
C GLY A 76 -1.17 12.23 11.01
N SER A 77 -0.15 12.94 11.48
CA SER A 77 1.10 13.21 10.76
C SER A 77 2.10 12.06 10.79
N SER A 78 1.81 10.98 11.53
CA SER A 78 2.69 9.82 11.66
C SER A 78 1.89 8.56 11.96
N ARG A 79 2.49 7.38 11.72
CA ARG A 79 1.89 6.07 12.09
C ARG A 79 1.35 6.03 13.51
N ARG A 80 2.01 6.65 14.49
CA ARG A 80 1.60 6.62 15.91
C ARG A 80 0.36 7.47 16.19
N GLU A 81 0.15 8.53 15.43
CA GLU A 81 -0.99 9.46 15.58
C GLU A 81 -2.17 9.07 14.69
N GLY A 82 -2.00 7.99 13.94
CA GLY A 82 -2.86 7.60 12.85
C GLY A 82 -2.40 8.15 11.52
N TRP A 83 -2.54 7.36 10.46
CA TRP A 83 -1.85 7.62 9.21
C TRP A 83 -2.79 7.44 8.03
N ALA A 84 -3.09 8.54 7.35
CA ALA A 84 -3.79 8.51 6.08
C ALA A 84 -2.85 7.99 4.99
N GLY A 85 -3.39 7.25 4.02
CA GLY A 85 -2.55 6.74 2.93
C GLY A 85 -3.32 6.27 1.72
N LEU A 86 -2.59 6.08 0.62
CA LEU A 86 -3.10 5.40 -0.56
C LEU A 86 -2.85 3.91 -0.40
N LEU A 87 -3.94 3.14 -0.30
CA LEU A 87 -3.93 1.70 -0.09
C LEU A 87 -4.18 0.98 -1.42
N PHE A 88 -3.25 0.12 -1.79
CA PHE A 88 -3.40 -0.87 -2.84
C PHE A 88 -3.49 -2.26 -2.21
N SER A 89 -4.53 -3.02 -2.53
CA SER A 89 -4.61 -4.44 -2.14
C SER A 89 -4.57 -5.32 -3.38
N ASN A 90 -3.53 -6.15 -3.47
CA ASN A 90 -3.51 -7.25 -4.43
C ASN A 90 -4.39 -8.40 -3.91
N ARG A 91 -5.15 -9.06 -4.79
CA ARG A 91 -6.02 -10.20 -4.42
C ARG A 91 -5.54 -11.54 -4.96
N LYS A 92 -4.85 -11.57 -6.11
CA LYS A 92 -4.35 -12.78 -6.78
C LYS A 92 -3.35 -12.47 -7.90
N SER A 93 -2.88 -13.51 -8.59
CA SER A 93 -2.02 -13.43 -9.77
C SER A 93 -0.66 -12.78 -9.50
N LEU A 94 -0.04 -13.14 -8.38
CA LEU A 94 1.37 -12.87 -8.09
C LEU A 94 2.21 -14.09 -8.44
N GLU A 95 3.29 -13.86 -9.17
CA GLU A 95 4.21 -14.88 -9.67
C GLU A 95 5.60 -14.68 -9.08
N GLY A 96 6.45 -15.70 -9.21
CA GLY A 96 7.81 -15.69 -8.69
C GLY A 96 7.92 -16.12 -7.23
N ASP A 97 9.10 -15.90 -6.67
CA ASP A 97 9.39 -16.19 -5.27
C ASP A 97 8.74 -15.14 -4.33
N PRO A 98 8.76 -15.34 -3.00
CA PRO A 98 8.17 -14.37 -2.07
C PRO A 98 8.67 -12.93 -2.23
N ALA A 99 9.95 -12.71 -2.55
CA ALA A 99 10.50 -11.38 -2.76
C ALA A 99 10.06 -10.79 -4.11
N ASP A 100 10.00 -11.59 -5.17
CA ASP A 100 9.43 -11.18 -6.47
C ASP A 100 7.98 -10.71 -6.34
N ARG A 101 7.17 -11.46 -5.58
CA ARG A 101 5.76 -11.12 -5.33
C ARG A 101 5.66 -9.80 -4.58
N LEU A 102 6.46 -9.60 -3.54
CA LEU A 102 6.48 -8.35 -2.77
C LEU A 102 6.92 -7.15 -3.62
N ARG A 103 7.99 -7.29 -4.40
CA ARG A 103 8.42 -6.26 -5.38
C ARG A 103 7.31 -5.95 -6.37
N SER A 104 6.64 -6.96 -6.91
CA SER A 104 5.53 -6.80 -7.85
C SER A 104 4.38 -6.00 -7.24
N VAL A 105 3.98 -6.28 -5.99
CA VAL A 105 2.91 -5.51 -5.34
C VAL A 105 3.33 -4.07 -5.06
N LEU A 106 4.55 -3.84 -4.60
CA LEU A 106 5.09 -2.49 -4.41
C LEU A 106 5.08 -1.69 -5.73
N ALA A 107 5.56 -2.30 -6.83
CA ALA A 107 5.59 -1.66 -8.15
C ALA A 107 4.17 -1.37 -8.68
N LYS A 108 3.23 -2.31 -8.54
CA LYS A 108 1.82 -2.11 -8.91
C LYS A 108 1.19 -0.97 -8.12
N ALA A 109 1.39 -0.94 -6.80
CA ALA A 109 0.87 0.11 -5.93
C ALA A 109 1.43 1.48 -6.32
N LEU A 110 2.75 1.59 -6.47
CA LEU A 110 3.40 2.83 -6.86
C LEU A 110 2.97 3.29 -8.26
N GLY A 111 2.79 2.38 -9.23
CA GLY A 111 2.28 2.72 -10.55
C GLY A 111 0.88 3.36 -10.50
N LYS A 112 -0.02 2.83 -9.65
CA LYS A 112 -1.34 3.44 -9.40
C LYS A 112 -1.24 4.81 -8.76
N ILE A 113 -0.36 4.94 -7.77
CA ILE A 113 -0.11 6.19 -7.07
C ILE A 113 0.45 7.25 -8.02
N GLN A 114 1.48 6.91 -8.81
CA GLN A 114 2.07 7.83 -9.79
C GLN A 114 1.02 8.30 -10.79
N ARG A 115 0.20 7.37 -11.29
CA ARG A 115 -0.90 7.69 -12.21
C ARG A 115 -1.89 8.64 -11.55
N LEU A 116 -2.33 8.36 -10.31
CA LEU A 116 -3.26 9.19 -9.57
C LEU A 116 -2.71 10.61 -9.33
N CYS A 117 -1.46 10.74 -8.92
CA CYS A 117 -0.80 12.03 -8.69
C CYS A 117 -0.64 12.86 -9.98
N GLY A 118 -0.70 12.22 -11.16
CA GLY A 118 -0.64 12.89 -12.46
C GLY A 118 -2.00 13.40 -12.96
N GLU A 119 -3.10 13.07 -12.29
CA GLU A 119 -4.44 13.53 -12.66
C GLU A 119 -4.62 15.00 -12.32
N LYS A 120 -5.28 15.74 -13.22
CA LYS A 120 -5.49 17.19 -13.06
C LYS A 120 -6.36 17.52 -11.85
N GLU A 121 -7.29 16.62 -11.54
CA GLU A 121 -8.22 16.74 -10.43
C GLU A 121 -7.65 16.20 -9.12
N PHE A 122 -6.44 15.63 -9.10
CA PHE A 122 -5.86 15.14 -7.86
C PHE A 122 -5.80 16.29 -6.84
N PRO A 123 -6.24 16.08 -5.58
CA PRO A 123 -6.54 17.21 -4.70
C PRO A 123 -5.31 18.11 -4.49
N PRO A 124 -5.42 19.42 -4.75
CA PRO A 124 -4.30 20.34 -4.62
C PRO A 124 -3.71 20.35 -3.21
N GLY A 125 -2.39 20.33 -3.12
CA GLY A 125 -1.67 20.32 -1.85
C GLY A 125 -1.59 18.96 -1.17
N VAL A 126 -2.18 17.90 -1.74
CA VAL A 126 -1.91 16.53 -1.31
C VAL A 126 -0.55 16.08 -1.85
N THR A 127 0.30 15.60 -0.96
CA THR A 127 1.61 15.04 -1.28
C THR A 127 1.64 13.57 -0.93
N VAL A 128 2.31 12.77 -1.75
CA VAL A 128 2.58 11.35 -1.45
C VAL A 128 4.06 11.20 -1.16
N ASP A 129 4.39 10.69 0.02
CA ASP A 129 5.75 10.35 0.40
C ASP A 129 5.88 8.83 0.45
N CYS A 130 6.69 8.29 -0.45
CA CYS A 130 6.93 6.85 -0.54
C CYS A 130 8.05 6.38 0.38
N SER A 131 8.65 7.27 1.19
CA SER A 131 9.65 6.92 2.21
C SER A 131 9.07 6.10 3.36
N GLU A 132 7.75 6.02 3.48
CA GLU A 132 7.06 5.20 4.48
C GLU A 132 6.06 4.26 3.80
N VAL A 133 6.05 2.98 4.18
CA VAL A 133 5.13 1.98 3.66
C VAL A 133 4.64 1.03 4.76
N GLU A 134 3.34 0.73 4.74
CA GLU A 134 2.79 -0.42 5.47
C GLU A 134 2.51 -1.56 4.48
N VAL A 135 3.01 -2.75 4.82
CA VAL A 135 2.76 -3.98 4.07
C VAL A 135 2.02 -4.95 5.00
N SER A 136 0.85 -5.46 4.61
CA SER A 136 0.13 -6.46 5.42
C SER A 136 -0.39 -7.63 4.60
N PHE A 137 -0.48 -8.78 5.24
CA PHE A 137 -0.85 -10.05 4.63
C PHE A 137 -2.27 -10.43 5.04
N ASN A 138 -3.17 -10.54 4.06
CA ASN A 138 -4.60 -10.63 4.32
C ASN A 138 -5.09 -12.03 4.64
N ASP A 139 -4.34 -13.05 4.24
CA ASP A 139 -4.73 -14.42 4.47
C ASP A 139 -4.17 -14.91 5.82
N ARG A 140 -4.89 -14.61 6.90
CA ARG A 140 -4.47 -14.91 8.28
C ARG A 140 -4.30 -16.41 8.57
N LEU A 141 -4.97 -17.26 7.79
CA LEU A 141 -4.82 -18.71 7.92
C LEU A 141 -3.45 -19.16 7.38
N LEU A 142 -3.00 -18.55 6.28
CA LEU A 142 -1.71 -18.86 5.66
C LEU A 142 -0.55 -18.07 6.29
N THR A 143 -0.82 -16.84 6.72
CA THR A 143 0.16 -15.88 7.27
C THR A 143 -0.29 -15.38 8.65
N PRO A 144 -0.32 -16.25 9.67
CA PRO A 144 -0.71 -15.85 11.01
C PRO A 144 0.30 -14.84 11.58
N ASN A 145 -0.17 -13.91 12.43
CA ASN A 145 0.72 -12.94 13.09
C ASN A 145 1.45 -13.62 14.26
N THR A 146 2.50 -14.39 13.95
CA THR A 146 3.32 -15.13 14.91
C THR A 146 4.80 -14.85 14.70
N ASP A 147 5.62 -15.12 15.71
CA ASP A 147 7.08 -14.98 15.63
C ASP A 147 7.70 -15.96 14.61
N ALA A 148 7.10 -17.14 14.46
CA ALA A 148 7.55 -18.13 13.48
C ALA A 148 7.35 -17.64 12.04
N MET A 149 6.17 -17.08 11.75
CA MET A 149 5.88 -16.52 10.43
C MET A 149 6.69 -15.24 10.17
N ASP A 150 6.90 -14.40 11.19
CA ASP A 150 7.77 -13.23 11.06
C ASP A 150 9.20 -13.64 10.69
N THR A 151 9.77 -14.61 11.40
CA THR A 151 11.11 -15.14 11.13
C THR A 151 11.26 -15.64 9.70
N SER A 152 10.21 -16.25 9.15
CA SER A 152 10.22 -16.77 7.78
C SER A 152 10.06 -15.69 6.73
N LEU A 153 9.15 -14.73 6.93
CA LEU A 153 8.72 -13.79 5.90
C LEU A 153 9.57 -12.52 5.84
N ARG A 154 10.12 -12.10 6.99
CA ARG A 154 10.91 -10.88 7.13
C ARG A 154 12.07 -10.78 6.12
N PRO A 155 12.90 -11.82 5.88
CA PRO A 155 13.99 -11.71 4.92
C PRO A 155 13.54 -11.39 3.48
N ALA A 156 12.40 -11.95 3.05
CA ALA A 156 11.84 -11.67 1.73
C ALA A 156 11.33 -10.23 1.62
N LEU A 157 10.72 -9.72 2.69
CA LEU A 157 10.29 -8.33 2.77
C LEU A 157 11.47 -7.36 2.80
N GLU A 158 12.50 -7.65 3.60
CA GLU A 158 13.72 -6.84 3.66
C GLU A 158 14.40 -6.79 2.29
N ASN A 159 14.45 -7.91 1.56
CA ASN A 159 14.98 -7.94 0.20
C ASN A 159 14.19 -7.03 -0.76
N ALA A 160 12.86 -7.08 -0.73
CA ALA A 160 12.01 -6.22 -1.56
C ALA A 160 12.14 -4.72 -1.17
N LEU A 161 12.23 -4.41 0.12
CA LEU A 161 12.40 -3.04 0.62
C LEU A 161 13.80 -2.50 0.37
N THR A 162 14.82 -3.36 0.33
CA THR A 162 16.19 -2.98 -0.05
C THR A 162 16.23 -2.51 -1.51
N ALA A 163 15.46 -3.16 -2.40
CA ALA A 163 15.30 -2.67 -3.77
C ALA A 163 14.63 -1.29 -3.80
N LEU A 164 13.61 -1.05 -2.98
CA LEU A 164 12.88 0.22 -2.92
C LEU A 164 13.69 1.37 -2.30
N TYR A 165 14.39 1.14 -1.19
CA TYR A 165 15.05 2.20 -0.42
C TYR A 165 16.55 2.29 -0.69
N GLY A 166 17.18 1.23 -1.18
CA GLY A 166 18.61 1.19 -1.48
C GLY A 166 19.47 1.01 -0.23
N GLU A 167 20.78 1.28 -0.40
CA GLU A 167 21.79 1.02 0.63
C GLU A 167 21.74 2.00 1.81
N SER A 168 21.07 3.15 1.67
CA SER A 168 20.83 4.09 2.78
C SER A 168 20.06 3.43 3.93
N GLY A 169 19.37 2.31 3.64
CA GLY A 169 18.68 1.49 4.63
C GLY A 169 17.28 2.00 4.98
N PHE A 170 16.62 1.25 5.85
CA PHE A 170 15.30 1.52 6.36
C PHE A 170 15.13 0.88 7.73
N GLU A 171 14.26 1.43 8.57
CA GLU A 171 13.74 0.76 9.75
C GLU A 171 12.56 -0.13 9.35
N LEU A 172 12.47 -1.34 9.92
CA LEU A 172 11.37 -2.28 9.68
C LEU A 172 10.78 -2.81 10.99
N VAL A 173 9.56 -2.39 11.29
CA VAL A 173 8.84 -2.75 12.52
C VAL A 173 7.65 -3.64 12.19
N ARG A 174 7.48 -4.76 12.91
CA ARG A 174 6.28 -5.61 12.79
C ARG A 174 5.11 -4.98 13.55
N GLU A 175 3.90 -5.15 13.05
CA GLU A 175 2.67 -4.92 13.80
C GLU A 175 2.69 -5.72 15.12
N ASP A 176 2.59 -5.02 16.25
CA ASP A 176 2.77 -5.55 17.59
C ASP A 176 1.46 -6.02 18.24
N ASP A 177 0.30 -5.60 17.70
CA ASP A 177 -1.00 -6.11 18.09
C ASP A 177 -1.23 -7.52 17.52
N PRO A 178 -1.26 -8.58 18.37
CA PRO A 178 -1.48 -9.96 17.91
C PRO A 178 -2.90 -10.16 17.34
N GLY A 179 -3.85 -9.27 17.68
CA GLY A 179 -5.19 -9.23 17.15
C GLY A 179 -5.29 -8.63 15.75
N ARG A 180 -4.19 -8.08 15.20
CA ARG A 180 -4.10 -7.57 13.82
C ARG A 180 -3.49 -8.60 12.87
N ARG A 181 -3.56 -8.29 11.57
CA ARG A 181 -2.98 -9.15 10.52
C ARG A 181 -1.46 -9.09 10.66
N LEU A 182 -0.75 -10.12 10.18
CA LEU A 182 0.69 -9.98 10.03
C LEU A 182 0.95 -8.79 9.10
N GLY A 183 1.74 -7.85 9.59
CA GLY A 183 1.99 -6.62 8.88
C GLY A 183 3.26 -5.96 9.38
N TYR A 184 3.78 -5.08 8.55
CA TYR A 184 5.06 -4.43 8.72
C TYR A 184 4.95 -2.98 8.34
N TYR A 185 5.71 -2.17 9.04
CA TYR A 185 5.96 -0.79 8.72
C TYR A 185 7.42 -0.61 8.38
N ALA A 186 7.69 -0.02 7.22
CA ALA A 186 9.02 0.39 6.86
C ALA A 186 9.11 1.91 6.72
N ARG A 187 10.20 2.48 7.22
CA ARG A 187 10.56 3.89 7.02
C ARG A 187 11.99 3.98 6.50
N ALA A 188 12.16 4.60 5.34
CA ALA A 188 13.47 4.89 4.76
C ALA A 188 14.28 5.82 5.67
N ALA A 189 15.60 5.72 5.58
CA ALA A 189 16.50 6.64 6.30
C ALA A 189 16.37 8.11 5.83
N GLU A 190 15.88 8.32 4.60
CA GLU A 190 15.68 9.64 4.00
C GLU A 190 14.20 9.81 3.60
N ASP A 191 13.64 10.97 3.91
CA ASP A 191 12.26 11.34 3.55
C ASP A 191 12.19 11.93 2.12
N GLY A 192 10.98 12.10 1.58
CA GLY A 192 10.76 12.80 0.31
C GLY A 192 10.94 11.93 -0.95
N LEU A 193 10.83 10.60 -0.81
CA LEU A 193 10.85 9.71 -1.97
C LEU A 193 9.53 9.82 -2.75
N GLY A 194 9.56 10.49 -3.91
CA GLY A 194 8.38 10.60 -4.76
C GLY A 194 8.03 9.29 -5.50
N PRO A 195 6.76 9.10 -5.94
CA PRO A 195 6.31 7.87 -6.60
C PRO A 195 7.11 7.48 -7.85
N ALA A 196 7.45 8.45 -8.71
CA ALA A 196 8.22 8.17 -9.93
C ALA A 196 9.63 7.63 -9.63
N ALA A 197 10.32 8.25 -8.66
CA ALA A 197 11.65 7.82 -8.23
C ALA A 197 11.60 6.43 -7.55
N ALA A 198 10.56 6.18 -6.76
CA ALA A 198 10.32 4.88 -6.13
C ALA A 198 10.14 3.75 -7.16
N ILE A 199 9.39 3.98 -8.24
CA ILE A 199 9.17 3.00 -9.31
C ILE A 199 10.48 2.66 -10.03
N SER A 200 11.30 3.67 -10.33
CA SER A 200 12.59 3.46 -11.00
C SER A 200 13.55 2.59 -10.20
N LYS A 201 13.42 2.55 -8.87
CA LYS A 201 14.24 1.69 -8.00
C LYS A 201 13.78 0.21 -7.99
N LEU A 202 12.54 -0.06 -8.37
CA LEU A 202 11.97 -1.42 -8.41
C LEU A 202 12.00 -2.07 -9.81
N SER A 203 12.48 -1.33 -10.81
CA SER A 203 12.55 -1.74 -12.22
C SER A 203 13.85 -2.46 -12.57
#